data_AF-A0A392UDP5-F1
#
_entry.id   AF-A0A392UDP5-F1
#
_cell.length_a   1.000
_cell.length_b   1.000
_cell.length_c   1.000
_cell.angle_alpha   90.00
_cell.angle_beta   90.00
_cell.angle_gamma   90.00
#
_symmetry.space_group_name_H-M   'P 1'
#
loop_
_entity.id
_entity.type
_entity.pdbx_description
1 polymer ?
#
loop_
_entity_poly.entity_id
_entity_poly.type
_entity_poly.pdbx_seq_one_letter_code
_entity_poly.pdbx_strand_id
1 'polypeptide(L)' 'RTNAQIAQALAALTTLVARDNDPGRDSEKRLERFMSHKPTLFTGGYNPEGAIKWIEELEVIFEAMGCTEENKTVLGMYVL' A
#
# COMPACT_ATOMS: atom_id res chain seq x y z
N ARG A 1 -11.13 34.78 25.51
CA ARG A 1 -10.15 33.76 25.96
C ARG A 1 -10.53 32.37 25.45
N THR A 2 -11.80 31.95 25.59
CA THR A 2 -12.34 30.65 25.14
C THR A 2 -12.17 30.38 23.65
N ASN A 3 -12.43 31.36 22.78
CA ASN A 3 -12.33 31.18 21.32
C ASN A 3 -10.90 30.86 20.85
N ALA A 4 -9.88 31.42 21.51
CA ALA A 4 -8.48 31.15 21.18
C ALA A 4 -8.10 29.70 21.55
N GLN A 5 -8.62 29.19 22.68
CA GLN A 5 -8.39 27.81 23.10
C GLN A 5 -9.09 26.81 22.16
N ILE A 6 -10.30 27.12 21.69
CA ILE A 6 -11.02 26.30 20.70
C ILE A 6 -10.26 26.27 19.37
N ALA A 7 -9.80 27.43 18.88
CA ALA A 7 -9.02 27.50 17.64
C ALA A 7 -7.70 26.70 17.75
N GLN A 8 -7.03 26.78 18.89
CA GLN A 8 -5.79 26.05 19.14
C GLN A 8 -6.01 24.53 19.22
N ALA A 9 -7.11 24.08 19.84
CA ALA A 9 -7.49 22.68 19.86
C ALA A 9 -7.83 22.15 18.45
N LEU A 10 -8.54 22.96 17.64
CA LEU A 10 -8.85 22.61 16.25
C LEU A 10 -7.58 22.47 15.41
N ALA A 11 -6.65 23.42 15.53
CA ALA A 11 -5.37 23.38 14.83
C ALA A 11 -4.55 22.13 15.19
N ALA A 12 -4.49 21.77 16.48
CA ALA A 12 -3.81 20.56 16.93
C ALA A 12 -4.44 19.28 16.34
N LEU A 13 -5.78 19.20 16.30
CA LEU A 13 -6.49 18.10 15.65
C LEU A 13 -6.17 18.02 14.15
N THR A 14 -6.16 19.15 13.44
CA THR A 14 -5.79 19.19 12.01
C THR A 14 -4.37 18.70 11.77
N THR A 15 -3.40 19.09 12.61
CA THR A 15 -2.02 18.60 12.50
C THR A 15 -1.91 17.09 12.75
N LEU A 16 -2.66 16.55 13.71
CA LEU A 16 -2.69 15.12 13.99
C LEU A 16 -3.29 14.32 12.82
N VAL A 17 -4.42 14.78 12.28
CA VAL A 17 -5.07 14.18 11.11
C VAL A 17 -4.18 14.25 9.88
N ALA A 18 -3.45 15.34 9.66
CA ALA A 18 -2.50 15.47 8.55
C ALA A 18 -1.32 14.50 8.67
N ARG A 19 -0.81 14.27 9.88
CA ARG A 19 0.28 13.31 10.14
C ARG A 19 -0.13 11.86 9.91
N ASP A 20 -1.35 11.49 10.27
CA ASP A 20 -1.84 10.12 10.10
C ASP A 20 -2.32 9.83 8.67
N ASN A 21 -2.74 10.86 7.92
CA ASN A 21 -3.05 10.76 6.49
C ASN A 21 -1.86 11.00 5.56
N ASP A 22 -0.63 10.86 6.06
CA ASP A 22 0.57 10.97 5.23
C ASP A 22 0.57 9.86 4.15
N PRO A 23 0.49 10.20 2.84
CA PRO A 23 0.41 9.21 1.76
C PRO A 23 1.65 8.31 1.70
N GLY A 24 2.82 8.83 2.10
CA GLY A 24 4.07 8.08 2.15
C GLY A 24 4.00 6.94 3.16
N ARG A 25 3.60 7.25 4.40
CA ARG A 25 3.44 6.26 5.47
C ARG A 25 2.37 5.20 5.16
N ASP A 26 1.30 5.57 4.46
CA ASP A 26 0.30 4.59 4.02
C ASP A 26 0.87 3.64 2.96
N SER A 27 1.65 4.17 2.01
CA SER A 27 2.31 3.34 0.99
C SER A 27 3.32 2.35 1.58
N GLU A 28 4.09 2.75 2.59
CA GLU A 28 5.04 1.88 3.31
C GLU A 28 4.30 0.75 4.04
N LYS A 29 3.25 1.06 4.80
CA LYS A 29 2.43 0.04 5.48
C LYS A 29 1.80 -0.95 4.51
N ARG A 30 1.34 -0.48 3.34
CA ARG A 30 0.81 -1.37 2.29
C ARG A 30 1.89 -2.31 1.75
N LEU A 31 3.11 -1.81 1.52
CA LEU A 31 4.23 -2.63 1.08
C LEU A 31 4.62 -3.67 2.14
N GLU A 32 4.73 -3.28 3.41
CA GLU A 32 5.01 -4.21 4.51
C GLU A 32 3.96 -5.33 4.58
N ARG A 33 2.68 -4.97 4.47
CA ARG A 33 1.58 -5.94 4.43
C ARG A 33 1.70 -6.86 3.22
N PHE A 34 2.00 -6.33 2.04
CA PHE A 34 2.21 -7.13 0.83
C PHE A 34 3.33 -8.15 1.02
N MET A 35 4.50 -7.72 1.52
CA MET A 35 5.65 -8.60 1.75
C MET A 35 5.39 -9.66 2.83
N SER A 36 4.48 -9.38 3.79
CA SER A 36 4.08 -10.37 4.80
C SER A 36 3.37 -11.59 4.21
N HIS A 37 2.73 -11.44 3.04
CA HIS A 37 2.12 -12.55 2.29
C HIS A 37 3.14 -13.38 1.49
N LYS A 38 4.43 -12.98 1.51
CA LYS A 38 5.53 -13.66 0.82
C LYS A 38 5.26 -13.86 -0.68
N PRO A 39 5.00 -12.77 -1.42
CA PRO A 39 4.81 -12.86 -2.86
C PRO A 39 6.03 -13.51 -3.51
N THR A 40 5.79 -14.33 -4.53
CA THR A 40 6.85 -14.94 -5.31
C THR A 40 7.53 -13.88 -6.19
N LEU A 41 8.86 -13.88 -6.24
CA LEU A 41 9.60 -13.02 -7.16
C LEU A 41 9.50 -13.58 -8.58
N PHE A 42 9.31 -12.71 -9.54
CA PHE A 42 9.37 -13.07 -10.94
C PHE A 42 10.80 -13.46 -11.29
N THR A 43 10.95 -14.65 -11.87
CA THR A 43 12.27 -15.22 -12.20
C THR A 43 12.71 -14.85 -13.61
N GLY A 44 11.86 -14.15 -14.37
CA GLY A 44 12.12 -13.79 -15.76
C GLY A 44 12.15 -14.98 -16.72
N GLY A 45 12.72 -14.76 -17.90
CA GLY A 45 12.89 -15.77 -18.95
C GLY A 45 11.65 -15.99 -19.84
N TYR A 46 11.82 -16.80 -20.88
CA TYR A 46 10.74 -17.14 -21.83
C TYR A 46 9.95 -18.34 -21.31
N ASN A 47 9.10 -18.11 -20.32
CA ASN A 47 8.19 -19.11 -19.75
C ASN A 47 6.78 -18.51 -19.62
N PRO A 48 5.96 -18.54 -20.69
CA PRO A 48 4.62 -17.96 -20.69
C PRO A 48 3.72 -18.55 -19.60
N GLU A 49 3.74 -19.86 -19.40
CA GLU A 49 2.92 -20.55 -18.40
C GLU A 49 3.34 -20.17 -16.97
N GLY A 50 4.65 -20.05 -16.73
CA GLY A 50 5.18 -19.58 -15.45
C GLY A 50 4.82 -18.12 -15.16
N ALA A 51 4.84 -17.27 -16.18
CA ALA A 51 4.42 -15.87 -16.05
C ALA A 51 2.92 -15.75 -15.74
N ILE A 52 2.07 -16.52 -16.41
CA ILE A 52 0.63 -16.56 -16.11
C ILE A 52 0.39 -17.00 -14.67
N LYS A 53 1.02 -18.09 -14.24
CA LYS A 53 0.87 -18.60 -12.87
C LYS A 53 1.36 -17.59 -11.82
N TRP A 54 2.47 -16.90 -12.09
CA TRP A 54 2.98 -15.85 -11.20
C TRP A 54 1.99 -14.69 -11.05
N ILE A 55 1.35 -14.26 -12.14
CA ILE A 55 0.30 -13.23 -12.09
C ILE A 55 -0.91 -13.72 -11.28
N GLU A 56 -1.36 -14.96 -11.48
CA GLU A 56 -2.48 -15.54 -10.72
C GLU A 56 -2.18 -15.59 -9.22
N GLU A 57 -0.97 -15.97 -8.83
CA GLU A 57 -0.53 -15.96 -7.42
C GLU A 57 -0.54 -14.55 -6.82
N LEU A 58 -0.12 -13.53 -7.57
CA LEU A 58 -0.16 -12.13 -7.12
C LEU A 58 -1.58 -11.57 -7.01
N GLU A 59 -2.48 -11.89 -7.94
CA GLU A 59 -3.87 -11.43 -7.91
C GLU A 59 -4.59 -11.90 -6.65
N VAL A 60 -4.32 -13.14 -6.18
CA VAL A 60 -4.87 -13.64 -4.91
C VAL A 60 -4.43 -12.78 -3.72
N ILE A 61 -3.16 -12.36 -3.68
CA ILE A 61 -2.64 -11.49 -2.62
C ILE A 61 -3.29 -10.10 -2.72
N PHE A 62 -3.37 -9.54 -3.93
CA PHE A 62 -3.98 -8.23 -4.15
C PHE A 62 -5.45 -8.19 -3.74
N GLU A 63 -6.22 -9.23 -4.05
CA GLU A 63 -7.60 -9.39 -3.63
C GLU A 63 -7.71 -9.49 -2.11
N ALA A 64 -6.89 -10.32 -1.46
CA ALA A 64 -6.86 -10.46 0.00
C ALA A 64 -6.52 -9.15 0.73
N MET A 65 -5.73 -8.28 0.10
CA MET A 65 -5.40 -6.96 0.64
C MET A 65 -6.43 -5.88 0.31
N GLY A 66 -7.31 -6.10 -0.67
CA GLY A 66 -8.24 -5.09 -1.21
C GLY A 66 -7.52 -3.99 -2.02
N CYS A 67 -6.53 -4.36 -2.84
CA CYS A 67 -5.78 -3.39 -3.63
C CYS A 67 -6.64 -2.75 -4.73
N THR A 68 -6.44 -1.45 -4.94
CA THR A 68 -6.85 -0.78 -6.18
C THR A 68 -5.85 -1.09 -7.30
N GLU A 69 -6.23 -0.85 -8.55
CA GLU A 69 -5.35 -1.10 -9.71
C GLU A 69 -4.05 -0.27 -9.64
N GLU A 70 -4.09 0.94 -9.10
CA GLU A 70 -2.88 1.74 -8.85
C GLU A 70 -1.96 1.05 -7.83
N ASN A 71 -2.53 0.51 -6.76
CA ASN A 71 -1.76 -0.21 -5.74
C ASN A 71 -1.17 -1.52 -6.28
N LYS A 72 -1.92 -2.26 -7.11
CA LYS A 72 -1.42 -3.48 -7.77
C LYS A 72 -0.18 -3.18 -8.61
N THR A 73 -0.23 -2.11 -9.40
CA THR A 73 0.90 -1.68 -10.24
C THR A 73 2.12 -1.34 -9.40
N VAL A 74 1.96 -0.54 -8.35
CA VAL A 74 3.07 -0.13 -7.48
C VAL A 74 3.67 -1.32 -6.74
N LEU A 75 2.85 -2.20 -6.17
CA LEU A 75 3.32 -3.35 -5.41
C LEU A 75 3.94 -4.43 -6.30
N GLY A 76 3.36 -4.67 -7.49
CA GLY A 76 3.88 -5.62 -8.47
C GLY A 76 5.31 -5.28 -8.92
N MET A 77 5.65 -3.99 -9.01
CA MET A 77 7.01 -3.54 -9.34
C MET A 77 8.09 -4.00 -8.34
N TYR A 78 7.74 -4.32 -7.09
CA TYR A 78 8.71 -4.81 -6.10
C TYR A 78 9.06 -6.29 -6.27
N VAL A 79 8.27 -7.02 -7.08
CA VAL A 79 8.38 -8.48 -7.24
C VAL A 79 8.57 -8.90 -8.69
N LEU A 80 8.66 -7.94 -9.61
CA LEU A 80 9.06 -8.15 -11.00
C LEU A 80 10.56 -8.48 -11.15
#